data_AF-A0A7R9U3H4-F1
#
_entry.id   AF-A0A7R9U3H4-F1
#
_cell.length_a   1.000
_cell.length_b   1.000
_cell.length_c   1.000
_cell.angle_alpha   90.00
_cell.angle_beta   90.00
_cell.angle_gamma   90.00
#
_symmetry.space_group_name_H-M   'P 1'
#
loop_
_entity.id
_entity.type
_entity.pdbx_description
1 polymer ?
#
loop_
_entity_poly.entity_id
_entity_poly.type
_entity_poly.pdbx_seq_one_letter_code
_entity_poly.pdbx_strand_id
1 'polypeptide(L)'
;PTPGPRPGGDPPQAPPLNGQYAISPVTYFSTDDDFAIEFSENITSFGFYGVDIGDVQGNLTFTAVRADGTSCSIAIPHEVDGPSGGVLYFGYIDLAEPFIRVNFTNSEGMRDRFAFDDFTIATRGDTTFTDAPSDAPTVFNLCVEGITNADETVCCAAFCGVCGGCKGELNPGGAAFCC
;
A
#
# COMPACT_ATOMS: atom_id res chain seq x y z
N PRO A 1 -41.97 -10.79 -2.74
CA PRO A 1 -41.00 -11.85 -3.09
C PRO A 1 -39.57 -11.35 -2.84
N THR A 2 -39.01 -11.69 -1.68
CA THR A 2 -37.60 -11.48 -1.39
C THR A 2 -36.76 -12.45 -2.25
N PRO A 3 -35.62 -12.02 -2.83
CA PRO A 3 -34.76 -12.92 -3.58
C PRO A 3 -34.21 -13.99 -2.62
N GLY A 4 -34.39 -15.26 -2.97
CA GLY A 4 -33.82 -16.37 -2.21
C GLY A 4 -32.28 -16.37 -2.28
N PRO A 5 -31.60 -16.99 -1.31
CA PRO A 5 -30.15 -17.07 -1.29
C PRO A 5 -29.64 -17.80 -2.53
N ARG A 6 -28.58 -17.28 -3.16
CA ARG A 6 -27.89 -17.95 -4.27
C ARG A 6 -27.25 -19.24 -3.74
N PRO A 7 -27.48 -20.40 -4.38
CA PRO A 7 -26.85 -21.64 -3.97
C PRO A 7 -25.35 -21.55 -4.32
N GLY A 8 -24.50 -21.55 -3.31
CA GLY A 8 -23.03 -21.51 -3.43
C GLY A 8 -22.34 -20.25 -2.92
N GLY A 9 -23.07 -19.30 -2.32
CA GLY A 9 -22.42 -18.20 -1.58
C GLY A 9 -22.05 -18.67 -0.18
N ASP A 10 -20.79 -18.46 0.21
CA ASP A 10 -20.38 -18.58 1.61
C ASP A 10 -21.37 -17.82 2.51
N PRO A 11 -21.63 -18.34 3.73
CA PRO A 11 -22.53 -17.66 4.66
C PRO A 11 -22.07 -16.20 4.84
N PRO A 12 -23.01 -15.23 4.95
CA PRO A 12 -22.65 -13.86 5.25
C PRO A 12 -21.76 -13.87 6.49
N GLN A 13 -20.51 -13.40 6.33
CA GLN A 13 -19.56 -13.34 7.42
C GLN A 13 -20.21 -12.56 8.56
N ALA A 14 -20.07 -13.08 9.78
CA ALA A 14 -20.52 -12.38 10.99
C ALA A 14 -19.98 -10.93 10.98
N PRO A 15 -20.73 -9.94 11.51
CA PRO A 15 -20.21 -8.58 11.63
C PRO A 15 -18.84 -8.65 12.32
N PRO A 16 -17.81 -8.02 11.75
CA PRO A 16 -16.45 -8.29 12.18
C PRO A 16 -16.26 -7.87 13.63
N LEU A 17 -15.79 -8.81 14.44
CA LEU A 17 -15.71 -8.65 15.89
C LEU A 17 -14.65 -7.62 16.32
N ASN A 18 -13.73 -7.25 15.42
CA ASN A 18 -12.60 -6.37 15.68
C ASN A 18 -12.35 -5.34 14.56
N GLY A 19 -13.34 -4.98 13.72
CA GLY A 19 -13.15 -3.92 12.70
C GLY A 19 -12.52 -4.31 11.36
N GLN A 20 -11.97 -5.52 11.20
CA GLN A 20 -11.52 -6.05 9.90
C GLN A 20 -12.71 -6.36 8.96
N TYR A 21 -12.74 -5.89 7.72
CA TYR A 21 -13.79 -6.26 6.74
C TYR A 21 -13.24 -6.37 5.32
N ALA A 22 -13.96 -7.10 4.47
CA ALA A 22 -13.70 -7.08 3.03
C ALA A 22 -14.15 -5.76 2.42
N ILE A 23 -13.30 -5.20 1.57
CA ILE A 23 -13.60 -4.04 0.72
C ILE A 23 -14.28 -4.51 -0.56
N SER A 24 -13.92 -5.71 -1.01
CA SER A 24 -14.57 -6.43 -2.10
C SER A 24 -15.71 -7.32 -1.60
N PRO A 25 -16.65 -7.75 -2.46
CA PRO A 25 -17.88 -8.41 -2.03
C PRO A 25 -17.73 -9.84 -1.49
N VAL A 26 -16.51 -10.40 -1.42
CA VAL A 26 -16.34 -11.85 -1.41
C VAL A 26 -15.56 -12.35 -0.19
N THR A 27 -14.34 -11.89 0.06
CA THR A 27 -13.48 -12.39 1.15
C THR A 27 -12.30 -11.45 1.41
N TYR A 28 -11.79 -11.41 2.64
CA TYR A 28 -10.52 -10.78 2.99
C TYR A 28 -9.57 -11.81 3.63
N PHE A 29 -8.27 -11.53 3.60
CA PHE A 29 -7.27 -12.25 4.38
C PHE A 29 -6.99 -11.48 5.67
N SER A 30 -6.99 -12.13 6.83
CA SER A 30 -6.62 -11.48 8.09
C SER A 30 -5.67 -12.32 8.92
N THR A 31 -4.76 -11.65 9.60
CA THR A 31 -3.72 -12.30 10.39
C THR A 31 -3.22 -11.36 11.48
N ASP A 32 -2.81 -11.95 12.60
CA ASP A 32 -1.99 -11.33 13.65
C ASP A 32 -0.53 -11.82 13.59
N ASP A 33 -0.23 -12.76 12.70
CA ASP A 33 1.10 -13.27 12.37
C ASP A 33 1.71 -12.57 11.15
N ASP A 34 3.04 -12.60 11.10
CA ASP A 34 3.82 -12.29 9.91
C ASP A 34 3.50 -13.29 8.78
N PHE A 35 3.52 -12.81 7.54
CA PHE A 35 3.37 -13.67 6.37
C PHE A 35 4.16 -13.13 5.19
N ALA A 36 4.31 -13.98 4.17
CA ALA A 36 4.98 -13.61 2.95
C ALA A 36 4.21 -14.11 1.73
N ILE A 37 4.37 -13.39 0.63
CA ILE A 37 3.90 -13.81 -0.70
C ILE A 37 5.13 -13.95 -1.58
N GLU A 38 5.34 -15.15 -2.11
CA GLU A 38 6.42 -15.45 -3.06
C GLU A 38 5.89 -15.45 -4.48
N PHE A 39 6.64 -14.84 -5.40
CA PHE A 39 6.31 -14.74 -6.80
C PHE A 39 7.23 -15.63 -7.61
N SER A 40 6.69 -16.28 -8.64
CA SER A 40 7.45 -17.07 -9.60
C SER A 40 8.20 -16.23 -10.63
N GLU A 41 7.98 -14.92 -10.64
CA GLU A 41 8.56 -13.96 -11.58
C GLU A 41 8.91 -12.63 -10.90
N ASN A 42 9.63 -11.78 -11.64
CA ASN A 42 10.05 -10.47 -11.17
C ASN A 42 8.88 -9.48 -11.19
N ILE A 43 8.47 -9.03 -10.00
CA ILE A 43 7.42 -8.04 -9.79
C ILE A 43 8.04 -6.65 -9.68
N THR A 44 7.42 -5.66 -10.34
CA THR A 44 7.83 -4.25 -10.27
C THR A 44 6.86 -3.39 -9.51
N SER A 45 5.64 -3.86 -9.28
CA SER A 45 4.67 -3.15 -8.46
C SER A 45 3.78 -4.11 -7.68
N PHE A 46 3.55 -3.78 -6.41
CA PHE A 46 2.65 -4.49 -5.52
C PHE A 46 1.82 -3.47 -4.75
N GLY A 47 0.52 -3.69 -4.65
CA GLY A 47 -0.38 -2.86 -3.87
C GLY A 47 -1.47 -3.70 -3.22
N PHE A 48 -2.09 -3.14 -2.18
CA PHE A 48 -3.13 -3.81 -1.42
C PHE A 48 -3.97 -2.78 -0.66
N TYR A 49 -5.19 -3.18 -0.34
CA TYR A 49 -5.93 -2.50 0.71
C TYR A 49 -5.67 -3.14 2.06
N GLY A 50 -5.39 -2.31 3.06
CA GLY A 50 -5.26 -2.70 4.46
C GLY A 50 -6.44 -2.17 5.27
N VAL A 51 -7.00 -2.99 6.15
CA VAL A 51 -8.08 -2.62 7.07
C VAL A 51 -7.66 -2.89 8.49
N ASP A 52 -8.02 -1.97 9.37
CA ASP A 52 -7.82 -2.04 10.81
C ASP A 52 -6.34 -2.11 11.19
N ILE A 53 -5.55 -1.20 10.63
CA ILE A 53 -4.11 -1.08 10.93
C ILE A 53 -3.89 0.03 11.94
N GLY A 54 -3.35 -0.32 13.12
CA GLY A 54 -2.84 0.62 14.10
C GLY A 54 -3.79 0.94 15.26
N ASP A 55 -4.86 0.16 15.45
CA ASP A 55 -5.82 0.38 16.53
C ASP A 55 -5.28 -0.07 17.90
N VAL A 56 -4.22 -0.91 17.93
CA VAL A 56 -3.53 -1.38 19.14
C VAL A 56 -2.00 -1.24 19.12
N GLN A 57 -1.47 -0.09 18.65
CA GLN A 57 -0.03 0.19 18.52
C GLN A 57 0.77 -0.81 17.66
N GLY A 58 0.09 -1.71 16.95
CA GLY A 58 0.73 -2.57 15.95
C GLY A 58 1.17 -1.73 14.75
N ASN A 59 2.34 -2.05 14.20
CA ASN A 59 2.85 -1.36 13.02
C ASN A 59 3.11 -2.40 11.92
N LEU A 60 2.52 -2.18 10.76
CA LEU A 60 2.68 -3.05 9.61
C LEU A 60 3.88 -2.60 8.77
N THR A 61 4.86 -3.48 8.62
CA THR A 61 6.03 -3.27 7.76
C THR A 61 5.91 -4.11 6.50
N PHE A 62 6.06 -3.47 5.35
CA PHE A 62 6.19 -4.11 4.05
C PHE A 62 7.67 -4.25 3.70
N THR A 63 8.11 -5.46 3.33
CA THR A 63 9.49 -5.69 2.87
C THR A 63 9.52 -6.36 1.50
N ALA A 64 10.00 -5.64 0.49
CA ALA A 64 10.28 -6.20 -0.83
C ALA A 64 11.63 -6.91 -0.83
N VAL A 65 11.67 -8.18 -1.27
CA VAL A 65 12.88 -9.01 -1.32
C VAL A 65 13.20 -9.36 -2.77
N ARG A 66 14.42 -9.05 -3.18
CA ARG A 66 14.96 -9.26 -4.53
C ARG A 66 15.53 -10.67 -4.68
N ALA A 67 15.75 -11.09 -5.93
CA ALA A 67 16.24 -12.43 -6.25
C ALA A 67 17.66 -12.70 -5.73
N ASP A 68 18.47 -11.67 -5.53
CA ASP A 68 19.81 -11.76 -4.92
C ASP A 68 19.79 -11.80 -3.38
N GLY A 69 18.60 -11.78 -2.78
CA GLY A 69 18.39 -11.78 -1.33
C GLY A 69 18.47 -10.41 -0.68
N THR A 70 18.83 -9.35 -1.42
CA THR A 70 18.74 -7.98 -0.90
C THR A 70 17.28 -7.59 -0.73
N SER A 71 17.01 -6.65 0.18
CA SER A 71 15.64 -6.26 0.48
C SER A 71 15.49 -4.77 0.73
N CYS A 72 14.25 -4.36 0.88
CA CYS A 72 13.87 -3.04 1.30
C CYS A 72 12.63 -3.08 2.16
N SER A 73 12.71 -2.41 3.32
CA SER A 73 11.61 -2.35 4.27
C SER A 73 11.03 -0.95 4.32
N ILE A 74 9.70 -0.88 4.33
CA ILE A 74 8.90 0.33 4.37
C ILE A 74 7.89 0.15 5.50
N ALA A 75 7.97 1.01 6.51
CA ALA A 75 6.89 1.12 7.49
C ALA A 75 5.68 1.73 6.79
N ILE A 76 4.52 1.07 6.84
CA ILE A 76 3.32 1.55 6.18
C ILE A 76 2.75 2.70 6.99
N PRO A 77 2.62 3.92 6.42
CA PRO A 77 2.03 5.04 7.12
C PRO A 77 0.57 4.74 7.46
N HIS A 78 0.21 4.89 8.73
CA HIS A 78 -1.14 4.69 9.25
C HIS A 78 -1.36 5.58 10.47
N GLU A 79 -2.62 5.69 10.89
CA GLU A 79 -2.98 6.38 12.13
C GLU A 79 -2.73 5.45 13.33
N VAL A 80 -1.90 5.87 14.28
CA VAL A 80 -1.63 5.11 15.50
C VAL A 80 -2.68 5.45 16.56
N ASP A 81 -3.21 4.41 17.22
CA ASP A 81 -4.33 4.50 18.18
C ASP A 81 -5.61 5.11 17.56
N GLY A 82 -5.79 4.89 16.24
CA GLY A 82 -6.96 5.32 15.50
C GLY A 82 -8.20 4.47 15.81
N PRO A 83 -9.40 4.90 15.36
CA PRO A 83 -10.60 4.08 15.46
C PRO A 83 -10.45 2.76 14.69
N SER A 84 -10.94 1.66 15.27
CA SER A 84 -10.99 0.37 14.60
C SER A 84 -11.79 0.41 13.29
N GLY A 85 -11.35 -0.36 12.30
CA GLY A 85 -11.93 -0.44 10.96
C GLY A 85 -11.48 0.65 9.98
N GLY A 86 -10.42 1.39 10.31
CA GLY A 86 -9.75 2.29 9.36
C GLY A 86 -9.31 1.53 8.09
N VAL A 87 -9.30 2.21 6.94
CA VAL A 87 -8.90 1.64 5.65
C VAL A 87 -7.83 2.47 4.98
N LEU A 88 -6.84 1.80 4.39
CA LEU A 88 -5.82 2.42 3.55
C LEU A 88 -5.60 1.60 2.28
N TYR A 89 -5.12 2.26 1.23
CA TYR A 89 -4.49 1.60 0.10
C TYR A 89 -3.00 1.91 0.13
N PHE A 90 -2.16 0.88 0.07
CA PHE A 90 -0.72 1.03 -0.06
C PHE A 90 -0.28 0.46 -1.40
N GLY A 91 0.62 1.18 -2.07
CA GLY A 91 1.25 0.73 -3.31
C GLY A 91 2.75 0.98 -3.28
N TYR A 92 3.52 -0.01 -3.69
CA TYR A 92 4.96 0.06 -3.87
C TYR A 92 5.31 -0.22 -5.34
N ILE A 93 6.15 0.64 -5.93
CA ILE A 93 6.62 0.52 -7.31
C ILE A 93 8.13 0.66 -7.32
N ASP A 94 8.82 -0.31 -7.91
CA ASP A 94 10.25 -0.26 -8.21
C ASP A 94 10.53 -0.85 -9.58
N LEU A 95 10.62 0.05 -10.56
CA LEU A 95 10.93 -0.32 -11.94
C LEU A 95 12.40 -0.67 -12.13
N ALA A 96 13.29 -0.24 -11.24
CA ALA A 96 14.74 -0.42 -11.38
C ALA A 96 15.20 -1.73 -10.76
N GLU A 97 14.62 -2.11 -9.62
CA GLU A 97 15.02 -3.27 -8.82
C GLU A 97 13.79 -4.14 -8.49
N PRO A 98 13.37 -5.00 -9.43
CA PRO A 98 12.24 -5.91 -9.22
C PRO A 98 12.47 -6.86 -8.04
N PHE A 99 11.36 -7.28 -7.43
CA PHE A 99 11.35 -8.18 -6.28
C PHE A 99 10.59 -9.46 -6.60
N ILE A 100 10.91 -10.54 -5.87
CA ILE A 100 10.30 -11.87 -6.03
C ILE A 100 9.54 -12.31 -4.78
N ARG A 101 9.59 -11.53 -3.70
CA ARG A 101 8.85 -11.81 -2.48
C ARG A 101 8.50 -10.51 -1.77
N VAL A 102 7.34 -10.48 -1.13
CA VAL A 102 6.98 -9.44 -0.17
C VAL A 102 6.74 -10.09 1.18
N ASN A 103 7.33 -9.53 2.23
CA ASN A 103 7.07 -9.91 3.61
C ASN A 103 6.26 -8.83 4.30
N PHE A 104 5.28 -9.25 5.07
CA PHE A 104 4.50 -8.43 5.97
C PHE A 104 4.90 -8.80 7.38
N THR A 105 5.40 -7.82 8.12
CA THR A 105 5.80 -8.00 9.51
C THR A 105 4.94 -7.11 10.40
N ASN A 106 4.33 -7.73 11.40
CA ASN A 106 3.64 -7.05 12.48
C ASN A 106 4.68 -6.73 13.57
N SER A 107 5.11 -5.48 13.64
CA SER A 107 6.28 -5.10 14.44
C SER A 107 6.08 -5.24 15.95
N GLU A 108 7.17 -5.17 16.70
CA GLU A 108 7.26 -5.47 18.14
C GLU A 108 6.50 -4.47 19.03
N GLY A 109 5.26 -4.81 19.34
CA GLY A 109 4.36 -4.17 20.30
C GLY A 109 3.28 -5.15 20.75
N MET A 110 2.04 -4.67 20.92
CA MET A 110 0.90 -5.58 20.94
C MET A 110 0.62 -6.03 19.50
N ARG A 111 0.40 -7.34 19.31
CA ARG A 111 0.02 -7.88 18.01
C ARG A 111 -1.36 -7.34 17.64
N ASP A 112 -1.39 -6.56 16.59
CA ASP A 112 -2.61 -6.08 15.96
C ASP A 112 -3.08 -7.11 14.91
N ARG A 113 -4.39 -7.26 14.73
CA ARG A 113 -4.96 -8.13 13.72
C ARG A 113 -5.41 -7.28 12.54
N PHE A 114 -4.65 -7.37 11.46
CA PHE A 114 -4.95 -6.64 10.24
C PHE A 114 -5.76 -7.48 9.26
N ALA A 115 -6.46 -6.81 8.36
CA ALA A 115 -7.02 -7.41 7.15
C ALA A 115 -6.44 -6.82 5.87
N PHE A 116 -6.39 -7.66 4.84
CA PHE A 116 -5.88 -7.39 3.51
C PHE A 116 -6.94 -7.78 2.49
N ASP A 117 -7.11 -6.93 1.47
CA ASP A 117 -8.02 -7.19 0.35
C ASP A 117 -7.44 -6.62 -0.96
N ASP A 118 -7.93 -7.13 -2.08
CA ASP A 118 -7.68 -6.63 -3.44
C ASP A 118 -6.19 -6.35 -3.76
N PHE A 119 -5.38 -7.41 -3.77
CA PHE A 119 -3.97 -7.29 -4.18
C PHE A 119 -3.82 -6.88 -5.64
N THR A 120 -3.04 -5.83 -5.87
CA THR A 120 -2.64 -5.35 -7.20
C THR A 120 -1.20 -5.74 -7.44
N ILE A 121 -0.93 -6.54 -8.47
CA ILE A 121 0.41 -7.05 -8.77
C ILE A 121 0.69 -6.76 -10.24
N ALA A 122 1.89 -6.25 -10.55
CA ALA A 122 2.29 -6.02 -11.93
C ALA A 122 3.78 -6.24 -12.16
N THR A 123 4.09 -6.71 -13.37
CA THR A 123 5.45 -6.85 -13.90
C THR A 123 5.82 -5.64 -14.75
N ARG A 124 7.08 -5.57 -15.20
CA ARG A 124 7.56 -4.47 -16.06
C ARG A 124 6.76 -4.35 -17.37
N GLY A 125 6.21 -5.45 -17.88
CA GLY A 125 5.40 -5.43 -19.11
C GLY A 125 3.99 -4.88 -18.92
N ASP A 126 3.47 -4.94 -17.70
CA ASP A 126 2.10 -4.53 -17.36
C ASP A 126 2.00 -3.02 -17.06
N THR A 127 3.13 -2.39 -16.75
CA THR A 127 3.23 -0.96 -16.43
C THR A 127 3.40 -0.11 -17.68
N THR A 128 2.47 -0.22 -18.64
CA THR A 128 2.27 0.88 -19.58
C THR A 128 1.51 1.97 -18.84
N PHE A 129 2.23 2.94 -18.29
CA PHE A 129 1.65 4.24 -17.97
C PHE A 129 1.30 4.90 -19.32
N THR A 130 0.18 4.49 -19.92
CA THR A 130 -0.45 5.30 -20.96
C THR A 130 -0.86 6.58 -20.26
N ASP A 131 -0.16 7.67 -20.56
CA ASP A 131 -0.42 9.06 -20.25
C ASP A 131 -1.33 9.33 -19.03
N ALA A 132 -0.82 10.11 -18.07
CA ALA A 132 -1.62 10.72 -17.00
C ALA A 132 -3.01 11.12 -17.55
N PRO A 133 -4.11 10.83 -16.81
CA PRO A 133 -5.47 10.97 -17.35
C PRO A 133 -5.60 12.22 -18.21
N SER A 134 -6.00 12.08 -19.47
CA SER A 134 -5.95 13.18 -20.46
C SER A 134 -6.84 14.38 -20.10
N ASP A 135 -7.70 14.20 -19.09
CA ASP A 135 -8.54 15.23 -18.49
C ASP A 135 -8.19 15.46 -17.01
N ALA A 136 -6.95 15.18 -16.60
CA ALA A 136 -6.43 15.69 -15.34
C ALA A 136 -6.61 17.22 -15.39
N PRO A 137 -7.32 17.83 -14.43
CA PRO A 137 -7.47 19.27 -14.32
C PRO A 137 -6.12 19.92 -14.56
N THR A 138 -6.02 20.73 -15.62
CA THR A 138 -4.79 21.46 -15.98
C THR A 138 -4.37 22.45 -14.89
N VAL A 139 -5.22 22.63 -13.88
CA VAL A 139 -4.91 23.30 -12.62
C VAL A 139 -5.51 22.46 -11.48
N PHE A 140 -4.88 21.33 -11.15
CA PHE A 140 -4.97 20.81 -9.79
C PHE A 140 -4.15 21.75 -8.91
N ASN A 141 -4.80 22.79 -8.35
CA ASN A 141 -4.24 23.64 -7.30
C ASN A 141 -4.13 22.86 -5.98
N LEU A 142 -3.55 21.67 -6.03
CA LEU A 142 -3.30 20.84 -4.86
C LEU A 142 -2.20 21.47 -3.99
N CYS A 143 -1.36 22.34 -4.57
CA CYS A 143 -0.09 22.80 -3.99
C CYS A 143 0.16 24.28 -4.26
N VAL A 144 -0.76 25.12 -3.78
CA VAL A 144 -0.65 26.59 -3.83
C VAL A 144 0.58 27.11 -3.06
N GLU A 145 1.13 26.29 -2.16
CA GLU A 145 2.35 26.53 -1.39
C GLU A 145 3.47 25.51 -1.71
N GLY A 146 3.52 25.01 -2.95
CA GLY A 146 4.54 24.04 -3.39
C GLY A 146 5.93 24.65 -3.65
N ILE A 147 6.95 23.79 -3.74
CA ILE A 147 8.31 24.18 -4.13
C ILE A 147 8.40 24.12 -5.66
N THR A 148 8.99 25.14 -6.29
CA THR A 148 9.21 25.16 -7.74
C THR A 148 10.60 24.65 -8.08
N ASN A 149 10.67 23.74 -9.04
CA ASN A 149 11.91 23.17 -9.54
C ASN A 149 12.53 23.94 -10.71
N ALA A 150 13.76 23.57 -11.08
CA ALA A 150 14.51 24.21 -12.16
C ALA A 150 13.86 24.11 -13.56
N ASP A 151 12.88 23.21 -13.72
CA ASP A 151 12.06 23.03 -14.92
C ASP A 151 10.68 23.70 -14.81
N GLU A 152 10.47 24.55 -13.80
CA GLU A 152 9.23 25.27 -13.51
C GLU A 152 8.04 24.38 -13.13
N THR A 153 8.28 23.11 -12.79
CA THR A 153 7.27 22.23 -12.19
C THR A 153 7.11 22.51 -10.68
N VAL A 154 5.92 22.31 -10.13
CA VAL A 154 5.60 22.59 -8.71
C VAL A 154 5.39 21.28 -7.95
N CYS A 155 6.25 20.99 -6.97
CA CYS A 155 6.11 19.83 -6.08
C CYS A 155 5.40 20.22 -4.78
N CYS A 156 4.62 19.29 -4.27
CA CYS A 156 3.77 19.47 -3.11
C CYS A 156 4.48 19.10 -1.82
N ALA A 157 4.97 20.07 -1.04
CA ALA A 157 5.66 19.77 0.21
C ALA A 157 4.86 18.85 1.17
N ALA A 158 3.52 18.93 1.16
CA ALA A 158 2.62 18.08 1.94
C ALA A 158 2.60 16.61 1.50
N PHE A 159 2.91 16.31 0.23
CA PHE A 159 3.09 14.94 -0.28
C PHE A 159 4.56 14.53 -0.38
N CYS A 160 5.49 15.45 -0.08
CA CYS A 160 6.93 15.20 -0.08
C CYS A 160 7.44 14.47 1.19
N GLY A 161 6.57 13.66 1.79
CA GLY A 161 6.92 12.57 2.69
C GLY A 161 6.73 11.23 1.97
N VAL A 162 7.69 10.31 2.14
CA VAL A 162 7.75 8.94 1.60
C VAL A 162 8.01 8.81 0.08
N CYS A 163 8.39 9.87 -0.64
CA CYS A 163 9.15 9.70 -1.89
C CYS A 163 10.63 9.48 -1.56
N GLY A 164 10.94 8.24 -1.19
CA GLY A 164 12.25 7.78 -0.80
C GLY A 164 12.20 6.26 -0.85
N GLY A 165 12.23 5.72 -2.06
CA GLY A 165 12.37 4.28 -2.24
C GLY A 165 13.63 3.77 -1.57
N CYS A 166 13.74 2.45 -1.59
CA CYS A 166 14.74 1.57 -0.98
C CYS A 166 16.22 1.89 -1.21
N LYS A 167 16.51 2.87 -2.05
CA LYS A 167 17.84 3.46 -2.19
C LYS A 167 18.04 4.46 -1.07
N GLY A 168 18.26 3.91 0.13
CA GLY A 168 19.01 4.63 1.15
C GLY A 168 20.22 5.28 0.49
N GLU A 169 20.36 6.59 0.72
CA GLU A 169 21.44 7.47 0.23
C GLU A 169 21.30 8.12 -1.16
N LEU A 170 20.41 7.71 -2.06
CA LEU A 170 20.31 8.37 -3.38
C LEU A 170 19.15 9.35 -3.55
N ASN A 171 18.11 9.28 -2.73
CA ASN A 171 17.06 10.30 -2.66
C ASN A 171 16.76 10.59 -1.18
N PRO A 172 17.44 11.57 -0.55
CA PRO A 172 17.14 11.93 0.82
C PRO A 172 15.67 12.35 0.88
N GLY A 173 14.87 11.81 1.79
CA GLY A 173 13.48 12.26 1.92
C GLY A 173 13.40 13.75 2.27
N GLY A 174 12.26 14.38 1.98
CA GLY A 174 11.96 15.75 2.36
C GLY A 174 11.72 16.67 1.16
N ALA A 175 11.16 17.85 1.47
CA ALA A 175 10.69 18.80 0.47
C ALA A 175 11.79 19.29 -0.51
N ALA A 176 13.06 19.22 -0.11
CA ALA A 176 14.21 19.64 -0.92
C ALA A 176 14.73 18.61 -1.94
N PHE A 177 14.16 17.40 -1.99
CA PHE A 177 14.60 16.30 -2.86
C PHE A 177 13.46 15.58 -3.58
N CYS A 178 12.22 15.89 -3.18
CA CYS A 178 10.98 15.58 -3.88
C CYS A 178 10.75 16.53 -5.07
N CYS A 179 11.52 17.61 -5.05
CA CYS A 179 11.76 18.60 -6.08
C CYS A 179 13.29 18.54 -6.32
#